data_AF-A0A8H7WRK5-F1
#
_entry.id   AF-A0A8H7WRK5-F1
#
_cell.length_a   1.000
_cell.length_b   1.000
_cell.length_c   1.000
_cell.angle_alpha   90.00
_cell.angle_beta   90.00
_cell.angle_gamma   90.00
#
_symmetry.space_group_name_H-M   'P 1'
#
loop_
_entity.id
_entity.type
_entity.pdbx_description
1 polymer ?
#
loop_
_entity_poly.entity_id
_entity_poly.type
_entity_poly.pdbx_seq_one_letter_code
_entity_poly.pdbx_strand_id
1 'polypeptide(L)'
;MAPGFGEKRYPPNHSTGSYIMAKNNILISDSSDITGIIDWQHATILPIFLQAKIPKHFQNYGDDDSENFRRPELAEDFANMTSSDKEVEMERYRRRQLHYFYLGYTSDRNKAHFHAMETEWSEIAPPEDSCPVRYSSAEIEECLDRNAKQNNVNEQMQQARDFVGVNIDGLVLNEDFESARARAKLIKNELAEGADTDEERREFDNIWPFQDHEELG
;
A
#
# COMPACT_ATOMS: atom_id res chain seq x y z
N MET A 1 -29.50 -30.79 37.99
CA MET A 1 -29.23 -29.51 38.68
C MET A 1 -28.40 -28.67 37.73
N ALA A 2 -29.00 -27.66 37.11
CA ALA A 2 -28.34 -26.70 36.21
C ALA A 2 -28.52 -25.30 36.81
N PRO A 3 -27.51 -24.41 36.80
CA PRO A 3 -27.70 -23.03 37.21
C PRO A 3 -28.29 -22.22 36.05
N GLY A 4 -29.29 -21.40 36.37
CA GLY A 4 -30.17 -20.70 35.43
C GLY A 4 -29.50 -19.56 34.66
N PHE A 5 -29.98 -19.37 33.42
CA PHE A 5 -29.74 -18.20 32.60
C PHE A 5 -30.48 -16.99 33.19
N GLY A 6 -29.73 -16.02 33.71
CA GLY A 6 -30.26 -14.69 34.01
C GLY A 6 -30.25 -13.83 32.75
N GLU A 7 -31.44 -13.47 32.27
CA GLU A 7 -31.63 -12.42 31.25
C GLU A 7 -31.00 -11.10 31.76
N LYS A 8 -29.95 -10.63 31.10
CA LYS A 8 -29.47 -9.26 31.31
C LYS A 8 -30.43 -8.30 30.60
N ARG A 9 -31.30 -7.66 31.38
CA ARG A 9 -32.10 -6.51 30.95
C ARG A 9 -31.16 -5.32 30.68
N TYR A 10 -31.25 -4.74 29.49
CA TYR A 10 -30.64 -3.45 29.18
C TYR A 10 -31.37 -2.32 29.93
N PRO A 11 -30.67 -1.31 30.49
CA PRO A 11 -31.31 -0.15 31.07
C PRO A 11 -31.93 0.73 29.96
N PRO A 12 -33.03 1.45 30.27
CA PRO A 12 -33.77 2.23 29.29
C PRO A 12 -33.02 3.51 28.91
N ASN A 13 -33.03 3.80 27.60
CA ASN A 13 -32.57 5.04 26.98
C ASN A 13 -33.05 6.28 27.76
N HIS A 14 -32.10 7.02 28.35
CA HIS A 14 -32.32 8.42 28.68
C HIS A 14 -31.09 9.27 28.35
N SER A 15 -31.40 10.40 27.70
CA SER A 15 -30.60 11.62 27.46
C SER A 15 -29.36 11.53 26.56
N THR A 16 -29.56 11.91 25.30
CA THR A 16 -28.82 12.99 24.61
C THR A 16 -27.36 13.20 25.04
N GLY A 17 -26.46 12.37 24.54
CA GLY A 17 -25.06 12.71 24.30
C GLY A 17 -24.80 12.44 22.83
N SER A 18 -24.46 13.47 22.06
CA SER A 18 -24.17 13.33 20.64
C SER A 18 -22.89 12.51 20.49
N TYR A 19 -23.01 11.19 20.33
CA TYR A 19 -21.88 10.33 19.95
C TYR A 19 -21.40 10.78 18.57
N ILE A 20 -20.33 11.58 18.55
CA ILE A 20 -19.68 12.00 17.31
C ILE A 20 -18.92 10.78 16.78
N MET A 21 -19.51 10.10 15.79
CA MET A 21 -18.92 8.96 15.11
C MET A 21 -17.77 9.42 14.20
N ALA A 22 -16.57 9.55 14.76
CA ALA A 22 -15.37 9.66 13.94
C ALA A 22 -14.98 8.25 13.45
N LYS A 23 -15.44 7.90 12.23
CA LYS A 23 -15.12 6.67 11.47
C LYS A 23 -15.64 5.36 12.10
N ASN A 24 -16.97 5.28 12.27
CA ASN A 24 -17.89 4.13 12.44
C ASN A 24 -17.60 3.00 13.45
N ASN A 25 -16.36 2.77 13.89
CA ASN A 25 -15.98 1.58 14.66
C ASN A 25 -15.32 1.90 16.01
N ILE A 26 -15.16 3.19 16.35
CA ILE A 26 -14.59 3.64 17.63
C ILE A 26 -15.63 4.51 18.35
N LEU A 27 -15.97 4.12 19.58
CA LEU A 27 -16.83 4.87 20.46
C LEU A 27 -15.98 5.82 21.31
N ILE A 28 -16.36 7.09 21.32
CA ILE A 28 -15.64 8.15 22.02
C ILE A 28 -16.62 8.80 23.00
N SER A 29 -16.17 9.07 24.23
CA SER A 29 -16.93 9.84 25.22
C SER A 29 -16.93 11.33 24.91
N ASP A 30 -17.77 12.09 25.61
CA ASP A 30 -17.74 13.56 25.55
C ASP A 30 -16.40 14.15 26.03
N SER A 31 -15.60 13.39 26.79
CA SER A 31 -14.25 13.74 27.23
C SER A 31 -13.14 13.41 26.23
N SER A 32 -13.48 12.92 25.03
CA SER A 32 -12.52 12.44 24.01
C SER A 32 -11.74 11.17 24.39
N ASP A 33 -12.24 10.40 25.36
CA ASP A 33 -11.68 9.11 25.70
C ASP A 33 -12.28 8.01 24.83
N ILE A 34 -11.46 7.03 24.43
CA ILE A 34 -11.94 5.85 23.72
C ILE A 34 -12.68 4.94 24.72
N THR A 35 -13.98 4.75 24.51
CA THR A 35 -14.84 3.95 25.40
C THR A 35 -15.17 2.57 24.83
N GLY A 36 -14.95 2.36 23.53
CA GLY A 36 -15.18 1.07 22.91
C GLY A 36 -14.71 0.99 21.46
N ILE A 37 -14.47 -0.23 21.01
CA ILE A 37 -14.22 -0.57 19.61
C ILE A 37 -15.28 -1.60 19.22
N ILE A 38 -16.00 -1.34 18.12
CA ILE A 38 -17.06 -2.19 17.60
C ILE A 38 -16.71 -2.67 16.19
N ASP A 39 -17.52 -3.57 15.63
CA ASP A 39 -17.34 -4.07 14.26
C ASP A 39 -15.95 -4.73 14.03
N TRP A 40 -15.62 -5.71 14.90
CA TRP A 40 -14.37 -6.48 14.84
C TRP A 40 -14.44 -7.68 13.87
N GLN A 41 -15.50 -7.82 13.08
CA GLN A 41 -15.71 -8.98 12.20
C GLN A 41 -14.63 -9.16 11.11
N HIS A 42 -13.83 -8.11 10.86
CA HIS A 42 -12.67 -8.14 9.96
C HIS A 42 -11.33 -8.01 10.70
N ALA A 43 -11.34 -8.06 12.04
CA ALA A 43 -10.11 -8.02 12.84
C ALA A 43 -9.36 -9.34 12.69
N THR A 44 -8.05 -9.26 12.48
CA THR A 44 -7.18 -10.44 12.42
C THR A 44 -6.25 -10.45 13.63
N ILE A 45 -6.13 -11.61 14.29
CA ILE A 45 -5.13 -11.84 15.33
C ILE A 45 -3.89 -12.43 14.65
N LEU A 46 -2.84 -11.63 14.52
CA LEU A 46 -1.54 -12.07 13.99
C LEU A 46 -0.44 -11.75 15.00
N PRO A 47 0.68 -12.49 14.97
CA PRO A 47 1.89 -12.10 15.68
C PRO A 47 2.29 -10.63 15.40
N ILE A 48 2.83 -9.94 16.42
CA ILE A 48 3.16 -8.51 16.35
C ILE A 48 4.08 -8.18 15.17
N PHE A 49 5.04 -9.04 14.83
CA PHE A 49 5.97 -8.83 13.72
C PHE A 49 5.31 -8.87 12.32
N LEU A 50 4.11 -9.43 12.19
CA LEU A 50 3.32 -9.38 10.95
C LEU A 50 2.42 -8.14 10.87
N GLN A 51 2.08 -7.55 12.01
CA GLN A 51 1.22 -6.37 12.12
C GLN A 51 2.00 -5.06 12.25
N ALA A 52 3.20 -5.12 12.85
CA ALA A 52 4.06 -4.00 13.08
C ALA A 52 4.61 -3.51 11.74
N LYS A 53 3.99 -2.44 11.24
CA LYS A 53 4.40 -1.73 10.03
C LYS A 53 4.29 -0.25 10.28
N ILE A 54 4.90 0.52 9.39
CA ILE A 54 4.64 1.95 9.31
C ILE A 54 3.24 2.11 8.69
N PRO A 55 2.30 2.82 9.33
CA PRO A 55 0.98 3.03 8.75
C PRO A 55 1.09 3.68 7.38
N LYS A 56 0.21 3.31 6.44
CA LYS A 56 0.27 3.72 5.02
C LYS A 56 0.46 5.23 4.81
N HIS A 57 -0.12 6.07 5.66
CA HIS A 57 -0.02 7.53 5.56
C HIS A 57 1.33 8.11 6.02
N PHE A 58 2.12 7.35 6.79
CA PHE A 58 3.48 7.71 7.22
C PHE A 58 4.55 6.92 6.44
N GLN A 59 4.13 5.99 5.59
CA GLN A 59 5.03 5.13 4.82
C GLN A 59 5.58 5.86 3.59
N ASN A 60 6.88 5.70 3.32
CA ASN A 60 7.55 6.18 2.11
C ASN A 60 8.58 5.16 1.60
N TYR A 61 8.17 3.89 1.49
CA TYR A 61 9.05 2.81 0.97
C TYR A 61 9.36 3.00 -0.52
N GLY A 62 10.53 2.51 -0.96
CA GLY A 62 11.05 2.69 -2.31
C GLY A 62 11.81 4.00 -2.53
N ASP A 63 11.95 4.83 -1.49
CA ASP A 63 12.74 6.06 -1.50
C ASP A 63 14.05 5.83 -0.73
N ASP A 64 15.19 5.89 -1.43
CA ASP A 64 16.53 5.60 -0.87
C ASP A 64 16.83 6.43 0.38
N ASP A 65 16.48 7.72 0.37
CA ASP A 65 16.72 8.60 1.51
C ASP A 65 15.92 8.16 2.75
N SER A 66 14.67 7.77 2.55
CA SER A 66 13.78 7.29 3.62
C SER A 66 14.25 5.94 4.17
N GLU A 67 14.62 5.00 3.29
CA GLU A 67 15.09 3.67 3.67
C GLU A 67 16.42 3.70 4.43
N ASN A 68 17.30 4.64 4.08
CA ASN A 68 18.56 4.86 4.79
C ASN A 68 18.44 5.84 5.97
N PHE A 69 17.21 6.16 6.38
CA PHE A 69 16.91 7.06 7.50
C PHE A 69 17.66 8.41 7.43
N ARG A 70 17.86 8.94 6.21
CA ARG A 70 18.50 10.24 5.98
C ARG A 70 17.57 11.36 6.41
N ARG A 71 18.16 12.43 6.93
CA ARG A 71 17.39 13.63 7.29
C ARG A 71 16.76 14.22 6.01
N PRO A 72 15.44 14.47 5.98
CA PRO A 72 14.79 15.05 4.82
C PRO A 72 15.22 16.51 4.61
N GLU A 73 15.61 16.83 3.37
CA GLU A 73 16.00 18.16 2.92
C GLU A 73 15.28 18.48 1.61
N LEU A 74 15.05 19.77 1.35
CA LEU A 74 14.55 20.24 0.06
C LEU A 74 15.70 20.26 -0.94
N ALA A 75 15.40 20.04 -2.22
CA ALA A 75 16.37 20.23 -3.29
C ALA A 75 17.06 21.62 -3.23
N GLU A 76 18.36 21.67 -3.50
CA GLU A 76 19.15 22.91 -3.44
C GLU A 76 18.62 23.99 -4.40
N ASP A 77 18.11 23.57 -5.56
CA ASP A 77 17.56 24.42 -6.61
C ASP A 77 16.07 24.72 -6.45
N PHE A 78 15.44 24.30 -5.33
CA PHE A 78 14.01 24.47 -5.08
C PHE A 78 13.51 25.89 -5.32
N ALA A 79 14.29 26.92 -4.96
CA ALA A 79 13.90 28.31 -5.16
C ALA A 79 13.66 28.67 -6.64
N ASN A 80 14.40 28.04 -7.55
CA ASN A 80 14.41 28.31 -8.99
C ASN A 80 13.46 27.42 -9.79
N MET A 81 12.87 26.40 -9.15
CA MET A 81 11.90 25.50 -9.78
C MET A 81 10.61 26.21 -10.20
N THR A 82 9.92 25.63 -11.19
CA THR A 82 8.58 26.05 -11.59
C THR A 82 7.56 25.80 -10.47
N SER A 83 6.38 26.42 -10.53
CA SER A 83 5.35 26.19 -9.51
C SER A 83 4.91 24.73 -9.42
N SER A 84 4.86 24.03 -10.57
CA SER A 84 4.48 22.62 -10.64
C SER A 84 5.56 21.74 -10.01
N ASP A 85 6.83 21.98 -10.35
CA ASP A 85 7.95 21.20 -9.81
C ASP A 85 8.12 21.41 -8.30
N LYS A 86 7.87 22.64 -7.83
CA LYS A 86 7.85 22.95 -6.39
C LYS A 86 6.78 22.16 -5.65
N GLU A 87 5.61 21.94 -6.25
CA GLU A 87 4.54 21.16 -5.62
C GLU A 87 4.95 19.69 -5.48
N VAL A 88 5.53 19.10 -6.53
CA VAL A 88 6.05 17.73 -6.52
C VAL A 88 7.16 17.57 -5.48
N GLU A 89 8.11 18.49 -5.44
CA GLU A 89 9.23 18.45 -4.49
C GLU A 89 8.74 18.63 -3.04
N MET A 90 7.78 19.54 -2.81
CA MET A 90 7.18 19.72 -1.49
C MET A 90 6.40 18.49 -1.02
N GLU A 91 5.70 17.80 -1.90
CA GLU A 91 5.00 16.56 -1.56
C GLU A 91 6.00 15.45 -1.20
N ARG A 92 7.06 15.29 -2.00
CA ARG A 92 8.16 14.36 -1.69
C ARG A 92 8.79 14.67 -0.34
N TYR A 93 9.12 15.93 -0.10
CA TYR A 93 9.68 16.39 1.17
C TYR A 93 8.77 16.07 2.36
N ARG A 94 7.46 16.33 2.24
CA ARG A 94 6.47 16.03 3.29
C ARG A 94 6.38 14.54 3.58
N ARG A 95 6.39 13.68 2.57
CA ARG A 95 6.39 12.22 2.75
C ARG A 95 7.63 11.74 3.49
N ARG A 96 8.80 12.21 3.07
CA ARG A 96 10.09 11.92 3.73
C ARG A 96 10.08 12.39 5.19
N GLN A 97 9.58 13.60 5.46
CA GLN A 97 9.45 14.13 6.83
C GLN A 97 8.55 13.26 7.70
N LEU A 98 7.35 12.93 7.23
CA LEU A 98 6.40 12.12 7.98
C LEU A 98 6.99 10.74 8.31
N HIS A 99 7.63 10.11 7.33
CA HIS A 99 8.31 8.83 7.51
C HIS A 99 9.45 8.92 8.54
N TYR A 100 10.34 9.89 8.36
CA TYR A 100 11.49 10.13 9.23
C TYR A 100 11.07 10.35 10.69
N PHE A 101 10.09 11.23 10.93
CA PHE A 101 9.62 11.48 12.29
C PHE A 101 8.87 10.28 12.88
N TYR A 102 8.05 9.59 12.09
CA TYR A 102 7.37 8.38 12.59
C TYR A 102 8.38 7.34 13.07
N LEU A 103 9.38 7.02 12.25
CA LEU A 103 10.44 6.08 12.61
C LEU A 103 11.23 6.55 13.84
N GLY A 104 11.66 7.82 13.86
CA GLY A 104 12.44 8.37 14.97
C GLY A 104 11.68 8.41 16.31
N TYR A 105 10.40 8.79 16.30
CA TYR A 105 9.58 8.77 17.51
C TYR A 105 9.23 7.34 17.95
N THR A 106 9.03 6.43 17.00
CA THR A 106 8.71 5.03 17.31
C THR A 106 9.92 4.32 17.92
N SER A 107 11.13 4.55 17.40
CA SER A 107 12.35 3.98 17.97
C SER A 107 12.63 4.49 19.39
N ASP A 108 12.35 5.77 19.66
CA ASP A 108 12.52 6.37 20.99
C ASP A 108 11.45 5.91 21.98
N ARG A 109 10.17 5.92 21.58
CA ARG A 109 9.02 5.81 22.50
C ARG A 109 8.33 4.45 22.53
N ASN A 110 8.52 3.63 21.50
CA ASN A 110 7.88 2.33 21.38
C ASN A 110 8.84 1.30 20.75
N LYS A 111 9.91 1.01 21.49
CA LYS A 111 10.96 0.06 21.09
C LYS A 111 10.40 -1.30 20.66
N ALA A 112 9.39 -1.81 21.37
CA ALA A 112 8.77 -3.10 21.02
C ALA A 112 8.13 -3.07 19.62
N HIS A 113 7.41 -2.00 19.26
CA HIS A 113 6.88 -1.83 17.90
C HIS A 113 8.01 -1.60 16.89
N PHE A 114 9.04 -0.83 17.25
CA PHE A 114 10.19 -0.57 16.39
C PHE A 114 10.95 -1.86 16.02
N HIS A 115 11.35 -2.65 17.01
CA HIS A 115 11.99 -3.96 16.78
C HIS A 115 11.09 -4.93 16.02
N ALA A 116 9.77 -4.91 16.29
CA ALA A 116 8.82 -5.71 15.53
C ALA A 116 8.73 -5.31 14.05
N MET A 117 9.00 -4.06 13.70
CA MET A 117 9.08 -3.61 12.29
C MET A 117 10.40 -4.00 11.62
N GLU A 118 11.53 -4.00 12.35
CA GLU A 118 12.86 -4.30 11.80
C GLU A 118 13.11 -5.81 11.56
N THR A 119 12.14 -6.67 11.90
CA THR A 119 12.20 -8.13 11.68
C THR A 119 13.32 -8.85 12.44
N GLU A 120 13.88 -8.24 13.47
CA GLU A 120 14.86 -8.90 14.34
C GLU A 120 14.15 -9.78 15.36
N TRP A 121 13.89 -11.04 15.00
CA TRP A 121 13.20 -12.00 15.87
C TRP A 121 13.86 -12.12 17.27
N SER A 122 15.19 -12.00 17.33
CA SER A 122 15.99 -12.03 18.57
C SER A 122 15.66 -10.89 19.55
N GLU A 123 15.12 -9.77 19.07
CA GLU A 123 14.71 -8.63 19.90
C GLU A 123 13.25 -8.75 20.37
N ILE A 124 12.48 -9.68 19.80
CA ILE A 124 11.03 -9.86 20.03
C ILE A 124 10.74 -11.11 20.87
N ALA A 125 11.60 -12.12 20.81
CA ALA A 125 11.45 -13.38 21.52
C ALA A 125 12.75 -13.79 22.24
N PRO A 126 12.67 -14.58 23.32
CA PRO A 126 13.85 -15.14 23.97
C PRO A 126 14.77 -15.87 22.98
N PRO A 127 16.09 -15.89 23.18
CA PRO A 127 17.04 -16.56 22.28
C PRO A 127 16.77 -18.06 22.08
N GLU A 128 16.07 -18.67 23.03
CA GLU A 128 15.70 -20.08 23.05
C GLU A 128 14.50 -20.39 22.12
N ASP A 129 13.71 -19.36 21.78
CA ASP A 129 12.55 -19.47 20.91
C ASP A 129 12.94 -19.14 19.47
N SER A 130 12.85 -20.14 18.60
CA SER A 130 12.97 -19.89 17.17
C SER A 130 11.73 -19.22 16.58
N CYS A 131 11.93 -18.38 15.55
CA CYS A 131 10.81 -17.82 14.80
C CYS A 131 9.86 -18.93 14.34
N PRO A 132 8.55 -18.84 14.65
CA PRO A 132 7.58 -19.89 14.33
C PRO A 132 7.32 -19.98 12.82
N VAL A 133 7.67 -18.92 12.07
CA VAL A 133 7.62 -18.90 10.62
C VAL A 133 9.04 -19.10 10.09
N ARG A 134 9.25 -20.21 9.39
CA ARG A 134 10.51 -20.54 8.73
C ARG A 134 10.19 -20.96 7.30
N TYR A 135 10.94 -20.40 6.37
CA TYR A 135 10.95 -20.80 4.98
C TYR A 135 12.26 -21.52 4.71
N SER A 136 12.22 -22.58 3.91
CA SER A 136 13.42 -23.19 3.37
C SER A 136 14.14 -22.21 2.43
N SER A 137 15.45 -22.35 2.26
CA SER A 137 16.21 -21.52 1.32
C SER A 137 15.63 -21.59 -0.10
N ALA A 138 15.11 -22.74 -0.50
CA ALA A 138 14.46 -22.94 -1.80
C ALA A 138 13.15 -22.14 -1.93
N GLU A 139 12.29 -22.12 -0.89
CA GLU A 139 11.06 -21.31 -0.90
C GLU A 139 11.35 -19.81 -0.94
N ILE A 140 12.40 -19.37 -0.23
CA ILE A 140 12.84 -17.97 -0.26
C ILE A 140 13.34 -17.60 -1.65
N GLU A 141 14.23 -18.41 -2.23
CA GLU A 141 14.78 -18.18 -3.57
C GLU A 141 13.67 -18.15 -4.62
N GLU A 142 12.73 -19.10 -4.57
CA GLU A 142 11.59 -19.14 -5.47
C GLU A 142 10.69 -17.90 -5.32
N CYS A 143 10.40 -17.45 -4.09
CA CYS A 143 9.62 -16.24 -3.87
C CYS A 143 10.32 -15.00 -4.41
N LEU A 144 11.64 -14.86 -4.16
CA LEU A 144 12.42 -13.72 -4.63
C LEU A 144 12.52 -13.70 -6.16
N ASP A 145 12.73 -14.86 -6.79
CA ASP A 145 12.74 -15.00 -8.26
C ASP A 145 11.38 -14.63 -8.86
N ARG A 146 10.27 -15.13 -8.30
CA ARG A 146 8.91 -14.75 -8.73
C ARG A 146 8.65 -13.26 -8.56
N ASN A 147 9.06 -12.67 -7.43
CA ASN A 147 8.90 -11.24 -7.17
C ASN A 147 9.73 -10.39 -8.15
N ALA A 148 10.97 -10.78 -8.43
CA ALA A 148 11.83 -10.10 -9.40
C ALA A 148 11.21 -10.14 -10.81
N LYS A 149 10.69 -11.30 -11.25
CA LYS A 149 9.97 -11.43 -12.51
C LYS A 149 8.73 -10.54 -12.56
N GLN A 150 7.92 -10.53 -11.50
CA GLN A 150 6.73 -9.70 -11.42
C GLN A 150 7.07 -8.20 -11.46
N ASN A 151 8.12 -7.77 -10.75
CA ASN A 151 8.57 -6.37 -10.76
C ASN A 151 9.00 -5.94 -12.15
N ASN A 152 9.77 -6.76 -12.86
CA ASN A 152 10.16 -6.47 -14.25
C ASN A 152 8.92 -6.33 -15.16
N VAL A 153 7.92 -7.21 -15.02
CA VAL A 153 6.67 -7.10 -15.78
C VAL A 153 5.89 -5.82 -15.40
N ASN A 154 5.84 -5.46 -14.12
CA ASN A 154 5.18 -4.24 -13.65
C ASN A 154 5.85 -2.98 -14.20
N GLU A 155 7.20 -2.94 -14.23
CA GLU A 155 7.97 -1.84 -14.81
C GLU A 155 7.68 -1.69 -16.31
N GLN A 156 7.69 -2.81 -17.05
CA GLN A 156 7.34 -2.80 -18.49
C GLN A 156 5.91 -2.31 -18.72
N MET A 157 4.96 -2.74 -17.88
CA MET A 157 3.58 -2.28 -17.95
C MET A 157 3.43 -0.79 -17.63
N GLN A 158 4.21 -0.27 -16.67
CA GLN A 158 4.23 1.17 -16.37
C GLN A 158 4.80 1.98 -17.54
N GLN A 159 5.90 1.55 -18.15
CA GLN A 159 6.46 2.19 -19.35
C GLN A 159 5.45 2.23 -20.50
N ALA A 160 4.70 1.13 -20.72
CA ALA A 160 3.65 1.09 -21.73
C ALA A 160 2.50 2.07 -21.41
N ARG A 161 2.07 2.17 -20.14
CA ARG A 161 1.04 3.13 -19.70
C ARG A 161 1.49 4.58 -19.91
N ASP A 162 2.74 4.90 -19.53
CA ASP A 162 3.31 6.23 -19.68
C ASP A 162 3.41 6.63 -21.16
N PHE A 163 3.82 5.69 -22.02
CA PHE A 163 3.84 5.90 -23.46
C PHE A 163 2.43 6.13 -24.02
N VAL A 164 1.46 5.30 -23.65
CA VAL A 164 0.07 5.43 -24.12
C VAL A 164 -0.59 6.69 -23.53
N GLY A 165 -0.16 7.18 -22.38
CA GLY A 165 -0.74 8.33 -21.70
C GLY A 165 -2.02 7.98 -20.94
N VAL A 166 -2.06 6.80 -20.33
CA VAL A 166 -3.19 6.31 -19.52
C VAL A 166 -2.78 6.15 -18.06
N ASN A 167 -3.71 6.33 -17.13
CA ASN A 167 -3.45 6.10 -15.72
C ASN A 167 -3.42 4.59 -15.36
N ILE A 168 -3.24 4.27 -14.09
CA ILE A 168 -3.18 2.87 -13.62
C ILE A 168 -4.47 2.08 -13.90
N ASP A 169 -5.61 2.78 -13.99
CA ASP A 169 -6.93 2.23 -14.29
C ASP A 169 -7.20 2.17 -15.81
N GLY A 170 -6.25 2.58 -16.65
CA GLY A 170 -6.41 2.61 -18.11
C GLY A 170 -7.23 3.79 -18.64
N LEU A 171 -7.49 4.80 -17.82
CA LEU A 171 -8.28 5.97 -18.18
C LEU A 171 -7.42 7.11 -18.75
N VAL A 172 -8.04 7.91 -19.61
CA VAL A 172 -7.46 9.10 -20.27
C VAL A 172 -8.49 10.24 -20.29
N LEU A 173 -8.02 11.48 -20.33
CA LEU A 173 -8.91 12.63 -20.56
C LEU A 173 -9.53 12.55 -21.96
N ASN A 174 -10.77 13.02 -22.11
CA ASN A 174 -11.50 12.94 -23.37
C ASN A 174 -10.72 13.58 -24.55
N GLU A 175 -10.07 14.71 -24.30
CA GLU A 175 -9.25 15.42 -25.30
C GLU A 175 -8.04 14.62 -25.80
N ASP A 176 -7.51 13.71 -24.97
CA ASP A 176 -6.34 12.90 -25.27
C ASP A 176 -6.70 11.49 -25.77
N PHE A 177 -7.99 11.13 -25.80
CA PHE A 177 -8.46 9.78 -26.12
C PHE A 177 -7.97 9.27 -27.48
N GLU A 178 -8.17 10.04 -28.54
CA GLU A 178 -7.73 9.65 -29.89
C GLU A 178 -6.20 9.51 -29.97
N SER A 179 -5.48 10.35 -29.25
CA SER A 179 -4.01 10.34 -29.18
C SER A 179 -3.52 9.08 -28.45
N ALA A 180 -4.12 8.75 -27.30
CA ALA A 180 -3.83 7.54 -26.55
C ALA A 180 -4.19 6.28 -27.35
N ARG A 181 -5.33 6.27 -28.04
CA ARG A 181 -5.74 5.17 -28.92
C ARG A 181 -4.75 4.94 -30.05
N ALA A 182 -4.25 6.00 -30.68
CA ALA A 182 -3.23 5.91 -31.72
C ALA A 182 -1.91 5.33 -31.17
N ARG A 183 -1.46 5.78 -30.00
CA ARG A 183 -0.24 5.26 -29.34
C ARG A 183 -0.40 3.79 -28.91
N ALA A 184 -1.54 3.42 -28.35
CA ALA A 184 -1.85 2.02 -27.99
C ALA A 184 -1.82 1.11 -29.22
N LYS A 185 -2.37 1.56 -30.36
CA LYS A 185 -2.32 0.82 -31.62
C LYS A 185 -0.89 0.69 -32.17
N LEU A 186 -0.09 1.74 -32.05
CA LEU A 186 1.30 1.72 -32.51
C LEU A 186 2.12 0.67 -31.76
N ILE A 187 2.13 0.73 -30.42
CA ILE A 187 2.91 -0.20 -29.60
C ILE A 187 2.38 -1.64 -29.71
N LYS A 188 1.07 -1.82 -29.90
CA LYS A 188 0.47 -3.13 -30.18
C LYS A 188 1.05 -3.74 -31.47
N ASN A 189 1.12 -2.95 -32.54
CA ASN A 189 1.63 -3.42 -33.82
C ASN A 189 3.14 -3.74 -33.74
N GLU A 190 3.94 -2.87 -33.13
CA GLU A 190 5.38 -3.10 -32.95
C GLU A 190 5.66 -4.38 -32.15
N LEU A 191 4.93 -4.60 -31.05
CA LEU A 191 5.08 -5.82 -30.25
C LEU A 191 4.59 -7.07 -30.99
N ALA A 192 3.51 -6.96 -31.76
CA ALA A 192 2.99 -8.05 -32.57
C ALA A 192 3.89 -8.40 -33.78
N GLU A 193 4.71 -7.46 -34.27
CA GLU A 193 5.73 -7.72 -35.30
C GLU A 193 6.91 -8.53 -34.76
N GLY A 194 7.17 -8.47 -33.45
CA GLY A 194 8.21 -9.26 -32.77
C GLY A 194 7.85 -10.71 -32.45
N ALA A 195 6.62 -11.16 -32.74
CA ALA A 195 6.22 -12.55 -32.54
C ALA A 195 6.86 -13.47 -33.60
N ASP A 196 7.47 -14.56 -33.17
CA ASP A 196 8.17 -15.52 -34.06
C ASP A 196 7.16 -16.39 -34.83
N THR A 197 5.93 -16.53 -34.32
CA THR A 197 4.88 -17.38 -34.90
C THR A 197 3.52 -16.69 -34.97
N ASP A 198 2.66 -17.18 -35.89
CA ASP A 198 1.26 -16.75 -36.00
C ASP A 198 0.43 -17.15 -34.77
N GLU A 199 0.85 -18.18 -34.02
CA GLU A 199 0.20 -18.62 -32.79
C GLU A 199 0.49 -17.63 -31.65
N GLU A 200 1.76 -17.25 -31.45
CA GLU A 200 2.15 -16.21 -30.48
C GLU A 200 1.51 -14.86 -30.80
N ARG A 201 1.39 -14.49 -32.08
CA ARG A 201 0.69 -13.26 -32.49
C ARG A 201 -0.79 -13.28 -32.08
N ARG A 202 -1.49 -14.42 -32.23
CA ARG A 202 -2.89 -14.55 -31.81
C ARG A 202 -3.06 -14.55 -30.30
N GLU A 203 -2.16 -15.22 -29.58
CA GLU A 203 -2.16 -15.19 -28.11
C GLU A 203 -1.92 -13.77 -27.60
N PHE A 204 -0.93 -13.07 -28.15
CA PHE A 204 -0.66 -11.66 -27.86
C PHE A 204 -1.87 -10.77 -28.13
N ASP A 205 -2.54 -10.98 -29.27
CA ASP A 205 -3.78 -10.27 -29.59
C ASP A 205 -4.80 -10.46 -28.48
N ASN A 206 -5.07 -11.70 -28.03
CA ASN A 206 -6.07 -12.01 -26.99
C ASN A 206 -5.74 -11.47 -25.59
N ILE A 207 -4.46 -11.34 -25.25
CA ILE A 207 -4.02 -10.86 -23.93
C ILE A 207 -3.69 -9.36 -23.92
N TRP A 208 -3.92 -8.66 -25.04
CA TRP A 208 -3.58 -7.25 -25.16
C TRP A 208 -4.35 -6.42 -24.11
N PRO A 209 -3.65 -5.72 -23.19
CA PRO A 209 -4.29 -5.12 -22.01
C PRO A 209 -5.15 -3.89 -22.33
N PHE A 210 -5.03 -3.29 -23.52
CA PHE A 210 -5.78 -2.11 -23.95
C PHE A 210 -6.77 -2.45 -25.07
N GLN A 211 -7.40 -3.62 -25.00
CA GLN A 211 -8.49 -3.98 -25.90
C GLN A 211 -9.77 -3.25 -25.52
N ASP A 212 -10.53 -2.83 -26.54
CA ASP A 212 -11.91 -2.39 -26.36
C ASP A 212 -12.75 -3.61 -25.96
N HIS A 213 -13.05 -3.74 -24.66
CA HIS A 213 -14.06 -4.68 -24.19
C HIS A 213 -15.43 -4.00 -24.30
N GLU A 214 -16.40 -4.65 -24.95
CA GLU A 214 -17.79 -4.18 -24.89
C GLU A 214 -18.24 -4.17 -23.42
N GLU A 215 -18.56 -2.99 -22.89
CA GLU A 215 -19.23 -2.89 -21.59
C GLU A 215 -20.58 -3.60 -21.70
N LEU A 216 -20.72 -4.72 -21.00
CA LEU A 216 -22.01 -5.41 -20.85
C LEU A 216 -22.95 -4.45 -20.09
N GLY A 217 -23.84 -3.80 -20.84
CA GLY A 217 -24.89 -2.92 -20.30
C GLY A 217 -26.01 -3.65 -19.57
#